data_AF-A0A1X2HFN5-F1
#
_entry.id   AF-A0A1X2HFN5-F1
#
_cell.length_a   1.000
_cell.length_b   1.000
_cell.length_c   1.000
_cell.angle_alpha   90.00
_cell.angle_beta   90.00
_cell.angle_gamma   90.00
#
_symmetry.space_group_name_H-M   'P 1'
#
loop_
_entity.id
_entity.type
_entity.pdbx_description
1 polymer ?
#
loop_
_entity_poly.entity_id
_entity_poly.type
_entity_poly.pdbx_seq_one_letter_code
_entity_poly.pdbx_strand_id
1 'polypeptide(L)'
;MASVVRGDDILQINAPTQNQQLTSNTQFNIQYTIIGAQAAHITNAYYFNSMAVEFRWTQKNNESNVIELNAASGLVSDPAPAGIANKQYSTLWKVPGCHFFHRYSPNDYNFELIFTPQYSALAANQVAPGPQQEPITVPVTINVNDANFPKC
;
A
#
# COMPACT_ATOMS: atom_id res chain seq x y z
N MET A 1 -3.19 2.19 15.73
CA MET A 1 -4.17 3.21 15.31
C MET A 1 -4.73 2.75 13.97
N ALA A 2 -6.05 2.66 13.83
CA ALA A 2 -6.70 2.19 12.60
C ALA A 2 -6.44 3.18 11.46
N SER A 3 -6.25 2.68 10.24
CA SER A 3 -6.26 3.52 9.03
C SER A 3 -7.61 4.23 8.97
N VAL A 4 -7.59 5.55 9.11
CA VAL A 4 -8.79 6.39 9.04
C VAL A 4 -9.15 6.49 7.57
N VAL A 5 -10.09 5.66 7.13
CA VAL A 5 -10.78 5.88 5.85
C VAL A 5 -11.62 7.14 6.04
N ARG A 6 -11.24 8.25 5.41
CA ARG A 6 -12.09 9.44 5.36
C ARG A 6 -13.25 9.15 4.40
N GLY A 7 -14.41 9.76 4.65
CA GLY A 7 -15.60 9.57 3.81
C GLY A 7 -15.41 9.94 2.32
N ASP A 8 -14.32 10.64 1.99
CA ASP A 8 -13.98 11.09 0.64
C ASP A 8 -12.81 10.29 0.01
N ASP A 9 -12.30 9.24 0.67
CA ASP A 9 -11.20 8.45 0.15
C ASP A 9 -11.67 7.64 -1.08
N ILE A 10 -10.86 7.69 -2.14
CA ILE A 10 -11.13 7.00 -3.41
C ILE A 10 -10.29 5.73 -3.58
N LEU A 11 -9.38 5.46 -2.65
CA LEU A 11 -8.57 4.25 -2.60
C LEU A 11 -8.93 3.43 -1.37
N GLN A 12 -9.24 2.16 -1.58
CA GLN A 12 -9.43 1.16 -0.54
C GLN A 12 -8.40 0.04 -0.71
N ILE A 13 -7.64 -0.26 0.33
CA ILE A 13 -6.75 -1.43 0.35
C ILE A 13 -7.54 -2.66 0.79
N ASN A 14 -7.61 -3.67 -0.08
CA ASN A 14 -8.29 -4.93 0.21
C ASN A 14 -7.31 -5.97 0.78
N ALA A 15 -6.06 -5.98 0.30
CA ALA A 15 -4.99 -6.82 0.81
C ALA A 15 -3.62 -6.09 0.69
N PRO A 16 -2.80 -6.06 1.76
CA PRO A 16 -3.01 -6.76 3.02
C PRO A 16 -4.06 -6.10 3.91
N THR A 17 -4.62 -6.90 4.80
CA THR A 17 -5.41 -6.42 5.94
C THR A 17 -4.49 -6.07 7.12
N GLN A 18 -5.03 -5.33 8.09
CA GLN A 18 -4.24 -4.90 9.25
C GLN A 18 -3.65 -6.10 10.00
N ASN A 19 -2.33 -6.06 10.22
CA ASN A 19 -1.52 -7.10 10.87
C ASN A 19 -1.55 -8.46 10.14
N GLN A 20 -1.97 -8.51 8.88
CA GLN A 20 -1.94 -9.74 8.10
C GLN A 20 -0.54 -10.34 8.09
N GLN A 21 -0.48 -11.65 8.30
CA GLN A 21 0.77 -12.39 8.29
C GLN A 21 1.22 -12.66 6.85
N LEU A 22 2.42 -12.19 6.52
CA LEU A 22 3.08 -12.43 5.24
C LEU A 22 4.20 -13.44 5.44
N THR A 23 4.29 -14.43 4.57
CA THR A 23 5.34 -15.45 4.64
C THR A 23 6.54 -15.02 3.79
N SER A 24 7.76 -15.06 4.35
CA SER A 24 8.97 -14.68 3.63
C SER A 24 9.19 -15.54 2.37
N ASN A 25 9.82 -14.96 1.34
CA ASN A 25 10.12 -15.61 0.06
C ASN A 25 8.88 -16.18 -0.67
N THR A 26 7.69 -15.63 -0.41
CA THR A 26 6.45 -16.00 -1.13
C THR A 26 5.95 -14.86 -2.00
N GLN A 27 5.13 -15.18 -2.99
CA GLN A 27 4.36 -14.17 -3.72
C GLN A 27 3.14 -13.78 -2.90
N PHE A 28 3.02 -12.50 -2.60
CA PHE A 28 1.86 -11.91 -1.96
C PHE A 28 1.05 -11.13 -2.99
N ASN A 29 -0.27 -11.32 -2.99
CA ASN A 29 -1.17 -10.59 -3.87
C ASN A 29 -1.66 -9.33 -3.16
N ILE A 30 -1.13 -8.18 -3.56
CA ILE A 30 -1.63 -6.88 -3.13
C ILE A 30 -2.91 -6.61 -3.90
N GLN A 31 -3.99 -6.28 -3.19
CA GLN A 31 -5.29 -6.00 -3.78
C GLN A 31 -5.80 -4.66 -3.29
N TYR A 32 -6.32 -3.86 -4.22
CA TYR A 32 -6.87 -2.55 -3.91
C TYR A 32 -8.02 -2.22 -4.86
N THR A 33 -8.87 -1.31 -4.41
CA THR A 33 -10.04 -0.85 -5.14
C THR A 33 -9.97 0.66 -5.29
N ILE A 34 -10.18 1.12 -6.52
CA ILE A 34 -10.46 2.52 -6.82
C ILE A 34 -11.97 2.69 -6.77
N ILE A 35 -12.44 3.49 -5.82
CA ILE A 35 -13.84 3.75 -5.56
C ILE A 35 -14.36 4.70 -6.65
N GLY A 36 -15.51 4.35 -7.21
CA GLY A 36 -16.22 5.21 -8.15
C GLY A 36 -16.90 6.35 -7.40
N ALA A 37 -16.51 7.60 -7.69
CA ALA A 37 -16.98 8.78 -6.99
C ALA A 37 -18.49 8.96 -7.10
N GLN A 38 -19.06 8.71 -8.29
CA GLN A 38 -20.49 8.77 -8.49
C GLN A 38 -21.22 7.65 -7.73
N ALA A 39 -20.64 6.44 -7.69
CA ALA A 39 -21.19 5.30 -6.95
C ALA A 39 -21.18 5.53 -5.43
N ALA A 40 -20.15 6.23 -4.93
CA ALA A 40 -19.96 6.54 -3.52
C ALA A 40 -20.51 7.93 -3.12
N HIS A 41 -21.13 8.66 -4.04
CA HIS A 41 -21.63 10.02 -3.83
C HIS A 41 -20.56 11.03 -3.37
N ILE A 42 -19.32 10.88 -3.84
CA ILE A 42 -18.20 11.80 -3.60
C ILE A 42 -18.23 12.92 -4.64
N THR A 43 -18.44 14.16 -4.19
CA THR A 43 -18.63 15.32 -5.08
C THR A 43 -17.34 15.85 -5.69
N ASN A 44 -16.23 15.79 -4.93
CA ASN A 44 -14.95 16.42 -5.29
C ASN A 44 -13.83 15.36 -5.33
N ALA A 45 -14.07 14.25 -6.03
CA ALA A 45 -13.08 13.19 -6.14
C ALA A 45 -11.88 13.66 -6.96
N TYR A 46 -10.68 13.53 -6.38
CA TYR A 46 -9.43 13.74 -7.10
C TYR A 46 -8.71 12.41 -7.30
N TYR A 47 -8.80 11.88 -8.51
CA TYR A 47 -8.14 10.63 -8.91
C TYR A 47 -6.64 10.83 -9.15
N PHE A 48 -5.84 9.95 -8.57
CA PHE A 48 -4.42 9.80 -8.84
C PHE A 48 -4.20 8.94 -10.09
N ASN A 49 -3.08 9.14 -10.79
CA ASN A 49 -2.76 8.45 -12.05
C ASN A 49 -2.00 7.13 -11.83
N SER A 50 -1.32 7.01 -10.70
CA SER A 50 -0.65 5.76 -10.31
C SER A 50 -0.51 5.67 -8.81
N MET A 51 -0.16 4.48 -8.33
CA MET A 51 0.16 4.25 -6.92
C MET A 51 1.52 3.57 -6.79
N ALA A 52 2.28 3.97 -5.78
CA ALA A 52 3.47 3.27 -5.33
C ALA A 52 3.18 2.52 -4.03
N VAL A 53 3.91 1.43 -3.82
CA VAL A 53 3.86 0.67 -2.57
C VAL A 53 5.28 0.55 -2.03
N GLU A 54 5.50 1.06 -0.83
CA GLU A 54 6.74 0.92 -0.08
C GLU A 54 6.57 -0.12 1.02
N PHE A 55 7.57 -0.99 1.19
CA PHE A 55 7.68 -1.84 2.37
C PHE A 55 8.64 -1.17 3.36
N ARG A 56 8.09 -0.75 4.50
CA ARG A 56 8.78 -0.02 5.55
C ARG A 56 8.97 -0.87 6.78
N TRP A 57 10.10 -0.70 7.45
CA TRP A 57 10.33 -1.28 8.75
C TRP A 57 11.06 -0.33 9.69
N THR A 58 10.68 -0.41 10.96
CA THR A 58 11.15 0.49 12.01
C THR A 58 11.50 -0.32 13.25
N GLN A 59 12.64 0.01 13.86
CA GLN A 59 13.08 -0.69 15.07
C GLN A 59 12.15 -0.32 16.25
N LYS A 60 11.62 -1.31 16.98
CA LYS A 60 10.60 -1.10 18.02
C LYS A 60 11.02 -0.15 19.15
N ASN A 61 12.32 0.00 19.37
CA ASN A 61 12.90 0.87 20.42
C ASN A 61 13.64 2.08 19.86
N ASN A 62 13.59 2.30 18.54
CA ASN A 62 14.23 3.43 17.87
C ASN A 62 13.41 3.82 16.64
N GLU A 63 12.35 4.61 16.88
CA GLU A 63 11.43 5.06 15.86
C GLU A 63 12.07 6.01 14.82
N SER A 64 13.27 6.53 15.10
CA SER A 64 14.03 7.34 14.15
C SER A 64 14.77 6.51 13.10
N ASN A 65 14.93 5.20 13.32
CA ASN A 65 15.57 4.29 12.37
C ASN A 65 14.52 3.66 11.45
N VAL A 66 14.07 4.46 10.48
CA VAL A 66 13.10 4.06 9.47
C VAL A 66 13.85 3.66 8.21
N ILE A 67 13.56 2.45 7.70
CA ILE A 67 14.15 1.93 6.47
C ILE A 67 13.02 1.46 5.56
N GLU A 68 13.18 1.70 4.26
CA GLU A 68 12.14 1.44 3.26
C GLU A 68 12.73 0.80 2.01
N LEU A 69 11.94 -0.03 1.35
CA LEU A 69 12.21 -0.54 0.00
C LEU A 69 10.97 -0.42 -0.87
N ASN A 70 11.16 -0.22 -2.18
CA ASN A 70 10.03 -0.22 -3.12
C ASN A 70 9.51 -1.66 -3.30
N ALA A 71 8.25 -1.89 -2.94
CA ALA A 71 7.56 -3.16 -3.14
C ALA A 71 6.90 -3.22 -4.51
N ALA A 72 6.29 -2.11 -4.95
CA ALA A 72 5.73 -1.92 -6.27
C ALA A 72 5.71 -0.44 -6.65
N SER A 73 5.72 -0.13 -7.94
CA SER A 73 5.60 1.23 -8.46
C SER A 73 4.78 1.23 -9.75
N GLY A 74 4.18 2.39 -10.07
CA GLY A 74 3.40 2.55 -11.31
C GLY A 74 2.13 1.70 -11.33
N LEU A 75 1.54 1.39 -10.18
CA LEU A 75 0.31 0.61 -10.12
C LEU A 75 -0.85 1.38 -10.71
N VAL A 76 -1.63 0.72 -11.57
CA VAL A 76 -2.76 1.32 -12.30
C VAL A 76 -3.85 1.76 -11.32
N SER A 77 -4.36 2.97 -11.50
CA SER A 77 -5.40 3.53 -10.63
C SER A 77 -6.57 4.16 -11.40
N ASP A 78 -6.76 3.77 -12.65
CA ASP A 78 -7.84 4.31 -13.48
C ASP A 78 -9.21 4.04 -12.81
N PRO A 79 -10.06 5.06 -12.62
CA PRO A 79 -11.42 4.81 -12.16
C PRO A 79 -12.25 4.15 -13.25
N ALA A 80 -13.43 3.63 -12.88
CA ALA A 80 -14.46 3.36 -13.87
C ALA A 80 -14.84 4.66 -14.61
N PRO A 81 -15.24 4.61 -15.89
CA PRO A 81 -15.70 5.79 -16.61
C PRO A 81 -16.78 6.55 -15.82
N ALA A 82 -16.61 7.87 -15.71
CA ALA A 82 -17.47 8.74 -14.89
C ALA A 82 -17.60 8.37 -13.39
N GLY A 83 -16.77 7.44 -12.88
CA GLY A 83 -16.84 7.00 -11.49
C GLY A 83 -18.12 6.23 -11.13
N ILE A 84 -18.79 5.61 -12.11
CA ILE A 84 -20.09 4.91 -11.91
C ILE A 84 -20.00 3.63 -11.10
N ALA A 85 -18.80 3.08 -10.94
CA ALA A 85 -18.58 1.81 -10.25
C ALA A 85 -17.17 1.76 -9.65
N ASN A 86 -17.00 0.86 -8.68
CA ASN A 86 -15.69 0.52 -8.13
C ASN A 86 -14.92 -0.35 -9.11
N LYS A 87 -13.60 -0.18 -9.17
CA LYS A 87 -12.72 -1.02 -9.98
C LYS A 87 -11.61 -1.60 -9.11
N GLN A 88 -11.54 -2.93 -9.10
CA GLN A 88 -10.55 -3.66 -8.32
C GLN A 88 -9.32 -3.99 -9.16
N TYR A 89 -8.17 -3.94 -8.51
CA TYR A 89 -6.86 -4.23 -9.08
C TYR A 89 -6.09 -5.20 -8.18
N SER A 90 -5.16 -5.92 -8.78
CA SER A 90 -4.28 -6.85 -8.08
C SER A 90 -2.89 -6.85 -8.68
N THR A 91 -1.87 -6.93 -7.84
CA THR A 91 -0.47 -7.05 -8.26
C THR A 91 0.28 -8.03 -7.36
N LEU A 92 1.23 -8.76 -7.95
CA LEU A 92 2.07 -9.69 -7.20
C LEU A 92 3.32 -8.97 -6.70
N TRP A 93 3.58 -9.09 -5.40
CA TRP A 93 4.81 -8.66 -4.76
C TRP A 93 5.54 -9.86 -4.18
N LYS A 94 6.86 -9.94 -4.37
CA LYS A 94 7.68 -10.96 -3.74
C LYS A 94 8.12 -10.47 -2.36
N VAL A 95 7.60 -11.09 -1.31
CA VAL A 95 8.01 -10.80 0.07
C VAL A 95 9.50 -11.12 0.21
N PRO A 96 10.30 -10.26 0.89
CA PRO A 96 11.72 -10.51 1.10
C PRO A 96 12.03 -11.91 1.64
N GLY A 97 13.24 -12.39 1.36
CA GLY A 97 13.68 -13.71 1.79
C GLY A 97 14.10 -13.77 3.26
N CYS A 98 14.36 -14.98 3.75
CA CYS A 98 14.78 -15.21 5.14
C CYS A 98 16.08 -14.48 5.52
N HIS A 99 17.07 -14.34 4.62
CA HIS A 99 18.28 -13.55 4.91
C HIS A 99 18.00 -12.07 5.24
N PHE A 100 16.99 -11.48 4.60
CA PHE A 100 16.56 -10.12 4.92
C PHE A 100 16.01 -10.06 6.35
N PHE A 101 15.17 -11.03 6.72
CA PHE A 101 14.56 -11.08 8.06
C PHE A 101 15.51 -11.58 9.16
N HIS A 102 16.63 -12.22 8.81
CA HIS A 102 17.72 -12.46 9.76
C HIS A 102 18.44 -11.16 10.14
N ARG A 103 18.55 -10.20 9.21
CA ARG A 103 19.09 -8.86 9.48
C ARG A 103 18.06 -7.96 10.17
N TYR A 104 16.80 -8.06 9.78
CA TYR A 104 15.68 -7.28 10.29
C TYR A 104 14.64 -8.21 10.89
N SER A 105 14.88 -8.67 12.12
CA SER A 105 14.04 -9.66 12.79
C SER A 105 12.63 -9.13 13.08
N PRO A 106 11.56 -9.92 12.83
CA PRO A 106 10.19 -9.61 13.27
C PRO A 106 10.02 -9.36 14.77
N ASN A 107 10.95 -9.86 15.58
CA ASN A 107 10.96 -9.61 17.03
C ASN A 107 11.43 -8.18 17.35
N ASP A 108 12.34 -7.62 16.56
CA ASP A 108 12.99 -6.33 16.83
C ASP A 108 12.43 -5.17 16.01
N TYR A 109 11.76 -5.48 14.90
CA TYR A 109 11.23 -4.51 13.95
C TYR A 109 9.71 -4.64 13.77
N ASN A 110 9.06 -3.51 13.54
CA ASN A 110 7.70 -3.42 13.02
C ASN A 110 7.77 -3.31 11.50
N PHE A 111 6.80 -3.90 10.79
CA PHE A 111 6.73 -3.91 9.33
C PHE A 111 5.39 -3.37 8.86
N GLU A 112 5.41 -2.63 7.76
CA GLU A 112 4.21 -2.07 7.15
C GLU A 112 4.38 -1.89 5.65
N LEU A 113 3.25 -1.91 4.93
CA LEU A 113 3.16 -1.45 3.55
C LEU A 113 2.52 -0.07 3.52
N ILE A 114 3.13 0.85 2.79
CA ILE A 114 2.62 2.20 2.58
C ILE A 114 2.18 2.28 1.14
N PHE A 115 0.96 2.75 0.94
CA PHE A 115 0.34 2.92 -0.37
C PHE A 115 0.27 4.42 -0.64
N THR A 116 1.10 4.88 -1.56
CA THR A 116 1.27 6.31 -1.85
C THR A 116 0.60 6.64 -3.19
N PRO A 117 -0.53 7.37 -3.20
CA PRO A 117 -1.13 7.92 -4.40
C PRO A 117 -0.17 8.89 -5.11
N GLN A 118 -0.08 8.81 -6.43
CA GLN A 118 0.73 9.70 -7.26
C GLN A 118 -0.17 10.48 -8.21
N TYR A 119 -0.14 11.80 -8.07
CA TYR A 119 -0.94 12.73 -8.85
C TYR A 119 -0.09 13.38 -9.95
N SER A 120 -0.71 13.60 -11.11
CA SER A 120 -0.06 14.32 -12.20
C SER A 120 0.01 15.80 -11.87
N ALA A 121 1.08 16.46 -12.34
CA ALA A 121 1.18 17.90 -12.22
C ALA A 121 0.03 18.57 -12.98
N LEU A 122 -0.67 19.48 -12.30
CA LEU A 122 -1.71 20.29 -12.94
C LEU A 122 -1.05 21.34 -13.84
N ALA A 123 -1.64 21.59 -15.00
CA ALA A 123 -1.25 22.72 -15.83
C ALA A 123 -1.58 24.05 -15.11
N ALA A 124 -0.91 25.15 -15.49
CA ALA A 124 -1.03 26.45 -14.83
C ALA A 124 -2.47 27.04 -14.79
N ASN A 125 -3.38 26.53 -15.62
CA ASN A 125 -4.78 26.94 -15.71
C ASN A 125 -5.77 25.91 -15.14
N GLN A 126 -5.29 24.83 -14.51
CA GLN A 126 -6.13 23.81 -13.92
C GLN A 126 -6.09 23.88 -12.39
N VAL A 127 -7.26 23.64 -11.79
CA VAL A 127 -7.43 23.54 -10.33
C VAL A 127 -7.72 22.08 -10.01
N ALA A 128 -7.15 21.57 -8.91
CA ALA A 128 -7.45 20.23 -8.45
C ALA A 128 -8.96 20.10 -8.17
N PRO A 129 -9.62 19.04 -8.64
CA PRO A 129 -11.05 18.84 -8.38
C PRO A 129 -11.35 18.57 -6.90
N GLY A 130 -10.35 18.18 -6.11
CA GLY A 130 -10.45 17.92 -4.69
C GLY A 130 -9.08 17.78 -4.01
N PRO A 131 -9.04 17.46 -2.72
CA PRO A 131 -7.80 17.23 -1.99
C PRO A 131 -7.09 15.97 -2.51
N GLN A 132 -5.76 15.97 -2.44
CA GLN A 132 -4.99 14.75 -2.64
C GLN A 132 -5.20 13.81 -1.44
N GLN A 133 -5.34 12.53 -1.72
CA GLN A 133 -5.45 11.51 -0.69
C GLN A 133 -4.07 11.26 -0.05
N GLU A 134 -4.05 11.22 1.27
CA GLU A 134 -2.84 10.89 2.03
C GLU A 134 -2.45 9.42 1.84
N PRO A 135 -1.16 9.07 2.00
CA PRO A 135 -0.73 7.68 1.95
C PRO A 135 -1.47 6.80 2.97
N ILE A 136 -1.83 5.59 2.56
CA ILE A 136 -2.43 4.59 3.45
C ILE A 136 -1.33 3.67 3.97
N THR A 137 -1.20 3.58 5.28
CA THR A 137 -0.26 2.66 5.93
C THR A 137 -0.99 1.44 6.48
N VAL A 138 -0.54 0.25 6.09
CA VAL A 138 -1.06 -1.03 6.56
C VAL A 138 0.05 -1.80 7.28
N PRO A 139 -0.02 -1.95 8.62
CA PRO A 139 0.93 -2.78 9.34
C PRO A 139 0.75 -4.25 8.97
N VAL A 140 1.85 -4.98 8.88
CA VAL A 140 1.88 -6.41 8.55
C VAL A 140 2.76 -7.16 9.54
N THR A 141 2.51 -8.45 9.70
CA THR A 141 3.39 -9.34 10.47
C THR A 141 4.13 -10.27 9.52
N ILE A 142 5.32 -10.70 9.91
CA ILE A 142 6.16 -11.55 9.07
C ILE A 142 6.32 -12.92 9.70
N ASN A 143 6.01 -13.96 8.93
CA ASN A 143 6.37 -15.32 9.22
C ASN A 143 7.62 -15.69 8.40
N VAL A 144 8.75 -15.91 9.06
CA VAL A 144 9.98 -16.30 8.38
C VAL A 144 9.91 -17.79 8.09
N ASN A 145 10.03 -18.13 6.81
CA ASN A 145 10.04 -19.51 6.34
C ASN A 145 11.49 -20.01 6.30
N ASP A 146 11.90 -20.68 7.37
CA ASP A 146 13.22 -21.33 7.52
C ASP A 146 13.18 -22.82 7.12
N ALA A 147 12.07 -23.29 6.54
CA ALA A 147 11.83 -24.72 6.35
C ALA A 147 12.46 -25.31 5.07
N ASN A 148 12.83 -24.49 4.07
CA ASN A 148 13.24 -24.97 2.75
C ASN A 148 14.72 -24.72 2.45
N PHE A 149 15.38 -25.71 1.84
CA PHE A 149 16.82 -25.70 1.54
C PHE A 149 17.18 -24.86 0.28
N PRO A 150 18.32 -24.15 0.23
CA PRO A 150 19.26 -23.95 1.32
C PRO A 150 18.56 -23.22 2.44
N LYS A 151 18.73 -23.80 3.64
CA LYS A 151 18.31 -23.17 4.88
C LYS A 151 18.81 -21.73 4.84
N CYS A 152 17.93 -20.79 5.16
CA CYS A 152 18.32 -20.01 6.31
C CYS A 152 18.20 -20.96 7.51
#